data_AF-A0A9Q3IRU0-F1
#
_entry.id   AF-A0A9Q3IRU0-F1
#
_cell.length_a   1.000
_cell.length_b   1.000
_cell.length_c   1.000
_cell.angle_alpha   90.00
_cell.angle_beta   90.00
_cell.angle_gamma   90.00
#
_symmetry.space_group_name_H-M   'P 1'
#
loop_
_entity.id
_entity.type
_entity.pdbx_description
1 polymer ?
#
loop_
_entity_poly.entity_id
_entity_poly.type
_entity_poly.pdbx_seq_one_letter_code
_entity_poly.pdbx_strand_id
1 'polypeptide(L)'
;MRQDHGKHSWPWWKEKVISKWENDSWRFTMENSFEEAIFNIERDMPMCWFLKQKDRLTGLHPVMSETMIHTRILRKCGGDLKNAIRSGFIEPCSTEEYINATEDITT
;
A
#
# COMPACT_ATOMS: atom_id res chain seq x y z
N MET A 1 -22.48 15.20 13.14
CA MET A 1 -21.16 15.17 12.44
C MET A 1 -21.00 16.35 11.48
N ARG A 2 -21.71 16.46 10.34
CA ARG A 2 -21.66 17.68 9.47
C ARG A 2 -22.36 18.91 10.06
N GLN A 3 -23.29 18.71 11.00
CA GLN A 3 -24.07 19.79 11.62
C GLN A 3 -23.39 20.40 12.86
N ASP A 4 -22.37 19.75 13.43
CA ASP A 4 -21.75 20.15 14.72
C ASP A 4 -20.39 20.83 14.56
N HIS A 5 -19.75 20.69 13.39
CA HIS A 5 -18.46 21.29 13.08
C HIS A 5 -18.60 21.98 11.72
N GLY A 6 -18.36 23.29 11.67
CA GLY A 6 -18.56 24.12 10.47
C GLY A 6 -17.73 23.69 9.25
N LYS A 7 -17.66 24.56 8.23
CA LYS A 7 -16.87 24.32 7.00
C LYS A 7 -15.36 24.28 7.31
N HIS A 8 -14.86 23.12 7.71
CA HIS A 8 -13.43 22.85 7.85
C HIS A 8 -12.84 22.25 6.57
N SER A 9 -11.54 22.46 6.35
CA SER A 9 -10.80 21.95 5.20
C SER A 9 -10.70 20.41 5.24
N TRP A 10 -10.50 19.78 4.07
CA TRP A 10 -10.35 18.32 3.98
C TRP A 10 -9.22 17.75 4.86
N PRO A 11 -8.04 18.38 4.97
CA PRO A 11 -6.99 17.93 5.90
C PRO A 11 -7.45 17.86 7.36
N TRP A 12 -8.25 18.84 7.81
CA TRP A 12 -8.78 18.87 9.17
C TRP A 12 -9.79 17.74 9.42
N TRP A 13 -10.66 17.48 8.43
CA TRP A 13 -11.59 16.34 8.52
C TRP A 13 -10.85 15.00 8.52
N LYS A 14 -9.81 14.87 7.70
CA LYS A 14 -8.94 13.70 7.68
C LYS A 14 -8.32 13.47 9.05
N GLU A 15 -7.75 14.52 9.66
CA GLU A 15 -7.18 14.46 11.01
C GLU A 15 -8.20 14.08 12.08
N LYS A 16 -9.43 14.61 12.04
CA LYS A 16 -10.49 14.25 13.00
C LYS A 16 -11.03 12.84 12.82
N VAL A 17 -11.11 12.35 11.59
CA VAL A 17 -11.49 10.96 11.31
C VAL A 17 -10.39 10.02 11.79
N ILE A 18 -9.13 10.33 11.48
CA ILE A 18 -7.94 9.63 11.98
C ILE A 18 -7.96 9.62 13.51
N SER A 19 -8.04 10.78 14.18
CA SER A 19 -8.06 10.86 15.64
C SER A 19 -9.24 10.13 16.31
N LYS A 20 -10.38 10.00 15.62
CA LYS A 20 -11.59 9.34 16.17
C LYS A 20 -11.61 7.83 15.92
N TRP A 21 -10.94 7.35 14.87
CA TRP A 21 -11.05 5.97 14.39
C TRP A 21 -9.71 5.23 14.26
N GLU A 22 -8.57 5.91 14.37
CA GLU A 22 -7.27 5.28 14.70
C GLU A 22 -7.27 4.86 16.16
N ASN A 23 -8.10 3.89 16.47
CA ASN A 23 -7.89 3.08 17.65
C ASN A 23 -6.73 2.11 17.33
N ASP A 24 -5.88 1.80 18.31
CA ASP A 24 -4.76 0.86 18.16
C ASP A 24 -5.21 -0.48 17.55
N SER A 25 -6.47 -0.88 17.78
CA SER A 25 -7.10 -2.03 17.13
C SER A 25 -7.17 -1.94 15.59
N TRP A 26 -7.46 -0.77 15.03
CA TRP A 26 -7.48 -0.55 13.57
C TRP A 26 -6.07 -0.63 13.00
N ARG A 27 -5.10 0.03 13.64
CA ARG A 27 -3.68 -0.04 13.25
C ARG A 27 -3.20 -1.49 13.24
N PHE A 28 -3.44 -2.20 14.34
CA PHE A 28 -3.10 -3.61 14.48
C PHE A 28 -3.76 -4.49 13.39
N THR A 29 -5.04 -4.25 13.09
CA THR A 29 -5.75 -5.00 12.04
C THR A 29 -5.17 -4.72 10.66
N MET A 30 -4.83 -3.46 10.36
CA MET A 30 -4.22 -3.05 9.09
C MET A 30 -2.81 -3.60 8.93
N GLU A 31 -2.01 -3.60 10.00
CA GLU A 31 -0.69 -4.21 10.04
C GLU A 31 -0.77 -5.70 9.76
N ASN A 32 -1.60 -6.44 10.50
CA ASN A 32 -1.80 -7.88 10.25
C ASN A 32 -2.31 -8.15 8.83
N SER A 33 -3.26 -7.34 8.35
CA SER A 33 -3.79 -7.47 7.00
C SER A 33 -2.74 -7.26 5.91
N PHE A 34 -1.73 -6.43 6.16
CA PHE A 34 -0.58 -6.26 5.27
C PHE A 34 0.43 -7.40 5.45
N GLU A 35 0.69 -7.82 6.68
CA GLU A 35 1.66 -8.86 6.97
C GLU A 35 1.26 -10.22 6.39
N GLU A 36 -0.03 -10.57 6.45
CA GLU A 36 -0.61 -11.80 5.90
C GLU A 36 -0.87 -11.73 4.38
N ALA A 37 -0.84 -10.54 3.78
CA ALA A 37 -1.08 -10.37 2.36
C ALA A 37 0.15 -10.78 1.56
N ILE A 38 0.20 -12.05 1.16
CA ILE A 38 1.16 -12.58 0.18
C ILE A 38 0.52 -12.53 -1.21
N PHE A 39 1.25 -12.02 -2.19
CA PHE A 39 0.79 -11.95 -3.57
C PHE A 39 0.75 -13.35 -4.19
N ASN A 40 -0.38 -13.70 -4.82
CA ASN A 40 -0.57 -14.96 -5.51
C ASN A 40 -0.92 -14.70 -6.99
N ILE A 41 -0.10 -15.23 -7.88
CA ILE A 41 -0.20 -15.02 -9.34
C ILE A 41 -1.54 -15.53 -9.92
N GLU A 42 -2.07 -16.64 -9.39
CA GLU A 42 -3.29 -17.26 -9.92
C GLU A 42 -4.58 -16.55 -9.45
N ARG A 43 -4.51 -15.85 -8.31
CA ARG A 43 -5.69 -15.26 -7.66
C ARG A 43 -5.73 -13.73 -7.76
N ASP A 44 -4.58 -13.09 -7.68
CA ASP A 44 -4.49 -11.66 -7.41
C ASP A 44 -4.16 -10.90 -8.71
N MET A 45 -4.96 -9.89 -9.03
CA MET A 45 -4.65 -8.98 -10.13
C MET A 45 -3.57 -7.97 -9.68
N PRO A 46 -2.40 -7.90 -10.34
CA PRO A 46 -1.25 -7.11 -9.89
C PRO A 46 -1.60 -5.66 -9.54
N MET A 47 -2.27 -4.93 -10.45
CA MET A 47 -2.66 -3.54 -10.23
C MET A 47 -3.50 -3.36 -8.94
N CYS A 48 -4.62 -4.09 -8.82
CA CYS A 48 -5.51 -3.95 -7.67
C CYS A 48 -4.82 -4.36 -6.37
N TRP A 49 -4.02 -5.43 -6.40
CA TRP A 49 -3.35 -5.92 -5.22
C TRP A 49 -2.28 -4.93 -4.74
N PHE A 50 -1.45 -4.42 -5.66
CA PHE A 50 -0.37 -3.49 -5.33
C PHE A 50 -0.92 -2.18 -4.77
N LEU A 51 -1.93 -1.59 -5.43
CA LEU A 51 -2.57 -0.35 -4.97
C LEU A 51 -3.20 -0.52 -3.58
N LYS A 52 -3.84 -1.67 -3.32
CA LYS A 52 -4.40 -1.98 -1.99
C LYS A 52 -3.31 -2.04 -0.91
N GLN A 53 -2.15 -2.62 -1.20
CA GLN A 53 -1.03 -2.64 -0.24
C GLN A 53 -0.39 -1.26 -0.06
N LYS A 54 -0.28 -0.47 -1.14
CA LYS A 54 0.18 0.92 -1.08
C LYS A 54 -0.72 1.75 -0.15
N ASP A 55 -2.04 1.68 -0.33
CA ASP A 55 -2.99 2.41 0.51
C ASP A 55 -2.88 2.02 1.99
N ARG A 56 -2.70 0.72 2.30
CA ARG A 56 -2.48 0.24 3.66
C ARG A 56 -1.22 0.84 4.28
N LEU A 57 -0.09 0.79 3.57
CA LEU A 57 1.18 1.31 4.06
C LEU A 57 1.19 2.83 4.19
N THR A 58 0.58 3.56 3.24
CA THR A 58 0.44 5.02 3.34
C THR A 58 -0.48 5.42 4.49
N GLY A 59 -1.51 4.62 4.78
CA GLY A 59 -2.39 4.80 5.94
C GLY A 59 -1.66 4.57 7.28
N LEU A 60 -0.86 3.51 7.38
CA LEU A 60 -0.09 3.16 8.58
C LEU A 60 1.13 4.06 8.80
N HIS A 61 1.79 4.47 7.72
CA HIS A 61 3.06 5.20 7.75
C HIS A 61 3.04 6.38 6.76
N PRO A 62 2.34 7.48 7.08
CA PRO A 62 2.14 8.59 6.16
C PRO A 62 3.41 9.35 5.76
N VAL A 63 4.52 9.17 6.50
CA VAL A 63 5.83 9.82 6.26
C VAL A 63 6.80 8.87 5.54
N MET A 64 6.38 7.65 5.23
CA MET A 64 7.23 6.67 4.55
C MET A 64 7.47 7.07 3.09
N SER A 65 8.71 6.95 2.61
CA SER A 65 9.03 7.22 1.22
C SER A 65 8.39 6.20 0.28
N GLU A 66 8.08 6.63 -0.93
CA GLU A 66 7.46 5.76 -1.95
C GLU A 66 8.33 4.54 -2.27
N THR A 67 9.66 4.71 -2.38
CA THR A 67 10.61 3.60 -2.57
C THR A 67 10.56 2.57 -1.43
N MET A 68 10.42 3.04 -0.18
CA MET A 68 10.31 2.14 0.98
C MET A 68 8.98 1.38 0.96
N ILE A 69 7.88 2.05 0.57
CA ILE A 69 6.58 1.42 0.36
C ILE A 69 6.69 0.32 -0.69
N HIS A 70 7.24 0.62 -1.87
CA HIS A 70 7.42 -0.37 -2.94
C HIS A 70 8.28 -1.55 -2.48
N THR A 71 9.38 -1.27 -1.79
CA THR A 71 10.26 -2.33 -1.25
C THR A 71 9.51 -3.27 -0.31
N ARG A 72 8.65 -2.73 0.58
CA ARG A 72 7.84 -3.55 1.49
C ARG A 72 6.81 -4.38 0.73
N ILE A 73 6.17 -3.82 -0.30
CA ILE A 73 5.20 -4.54 -1.14
C ILE A 73 5.90 -5.66 -1.92
N LEU A 74 7.05 -5.40 -2.53
CA LEU A 74 7.80 -6.42 -3.28
C LEU A 74 8.27 -7.59 -2.42
N ARG A 75 8.54 -7.37 -1.12
CA ARG A 75 8.86 -8.48 -0.19
C ARG A 75 7.69 -9.43 0.04
N LYS A 76 6.47 -9.00 -0.25
CA LYS A 76 5.26 -9.82 -0.21
C LYS A 76 5.00 -10.54 -1.53
N CYS A 77 5.74 -10.22 -2.59
CA CYS A 77 5.89 -11.08 -3.76
C CYS A 77 6.87 -12.21 -3.40
N GLY A 78 6.54 -13.46 -3.77
CA GLY A 78 7.41 -14.61 -3.54
C GLY A 78 8.84 -14.39 -4.02
N GLY A 79 9.81 -15.12 -3.45
CA GLY A 79 11.25 -14.85 -3.62
C GLY A 79 11.69 -14.69 -5.07
N ASP A 80 11.24 -15.58 -5.96
CA ASP A 80 11.61 -15.58 -7.38
C ASP A 80 10.95 -14.42 -8.13
N LEU A 81 9.66 -14.17 -7.89
CA LEU A 81 8.93 -13.06 -8.50
C LEU A 81 9.50 -11.69 -8.09
N LYS A 82 9.82 -11.52 -6.80
CA LYS A 82 10.50 -10.32 -6.30
C LYS A 82 11.82 -10.07 -7.04
N ASN A 83 12.63 -11.12 -7.22
CA ASN A 83 13.92 -11.00 -7.88
C ASN A 83 13.75 -10.69 -9.38
N ALA A 84 12.76 -11.33 -10.04
CA ALA A 84 12.44 -11.07 -11.44
C ALA A 84 12.01 -9.61 -11.66
N ILE A 85 11.06 -9.11 -10.87
CA ILE A 85 10.61 -7.70 -10.93
C ILE A 85 11.80 -6.77 -10.69
N ARG A 86 12.56 -6.98 -9.62
CA ARG A 86 13.69 -6.11 -9.25
C ARG A 86 14.81 -6.11 -10.29
N SER A 87 15.03 -7.21 -11.00
CA SER A 87 16.07 -7.29 -12.03
C SER A 87 15.82 -6.35 -13.22
N GLY A 88 14.57 -5.93 -13.44
CA GLY A 88 14.18 -5.02 -14.53
C GLY A 88 14.39 -3.53 -14.24
N PHE A 89 14.81 -3.15 -13.03
CA PHE A 89 14.78 -1.75 -12.59
C PHE A 89 16.09 -1.27 -11.96
N ILE A 90 16.37 0.02 -12.15
CA ILE A 90 17.32 0.81 -11.35
C ILE A 90 16.49 1.78 -10.51
N GLU A 91 16.49 1.61 -9.19
CA GLU A 91 15.71 2.47 -8.28
C GLU A 91 16.15 3.94 -8.35
N PRO A 92 15.22 4.92 -8.23
CA PRO A 92 13.79 4.76 -7.92
C PRO A 92 12.89 4.61 -9.16
N CYS A 93 11.88 3.73 -9.07
CA CYS A 93 10.84 3.56 -10.08
C CYS A 93 9.46 3.95 -9.53
N SER A 94 8.57 4.34 -10.43
CA SER A 94 7.19 4.71 -10.15
C SER A 94 6.34 3.49 -9.77
N THR A 95 5.19 3.75 -9.15
CA THR A 95 4.20 2.69 -8.83
C THR A 95 3.71 1.98 -10.10
N GLU A 96 3.53 2.72 -11.19
CA GLU A 96 3.05 2.18 -12.46
C GLU A 96 4.06 1.22 -13.08
N GLU A 97 5.34 1.58 -13.07
CA GLU A 97 6.42 0.71 -13.56
C GLU A 97 6.46 -0.63 -12.82
N TYR A 98 6.33 -0.61 -11.48
CA TYR A 98 6.28 -1.85 -10.69
C TYR A 98 5.05 -2.72 -10.98
N ILE A 99 3.88 -2.09 -11.22
CA ILE A 99 2.66 -2.81 -11.58
C ILE A 99 2.84 -3.46 -12.95
N ASN A 100 3.27 -2.68 -13.95
CA ASN A 100 3.45 -3.16 -15.32
C ASN A 100 4.45 -4.33 -15.39
N ALA A 101 5.59 -4.23 -14.71
CA ALA A 101 6.53 -5.36 -14.66
C ALA A 101 5.97 -6.60 -13.93
N THR A 102 5.12 -6.39 -12.92
CA THR A 102 4.45 -7.53 -12.27
C THR A 102 3.46 -8.17 -13.24
N GLU A 103 2.71 -7.38 -14.01
CA GLU A 103 1.79 -7.86 -15.05
C GLU A 103 2.52 -8.60 -16.17
N ASP A 104 3.64 -8.05 -16.66
CA ASP A 104 4.47 -8.67 -17.71
C ASP A 104 5.04 -10.03 -17.30
N ILE A 105 5.35 -10.24 -16.02
CA ILE A 105 5.88 -11.52 -15.51
C ILE A 105 4.77 -12.53 -15.23
N THR A 106 3.56 -12.06 -14.93
CA THR A 106 2.42 -12.90 -14.52
C THR A 106 1.49 -13.27 -15.67
N THR A 107 1.69 -12.67 -16.85
CA THR A 107 0.98 -12.96 -18.11
C THR A 107 1.79 -13.95 -18.96
#